data_AF-A0A953BTV4-F1
#
_entry.id   AF-A0A953BTV4-F1
#
_cell.length_a   1.000
_cell.length_b   1.000
_cell.length_c   1.000
_cell.angle_alpha   90.00
_cell.angle_beta   90.00
_cell.angle_gamma   90.00
#
_symmetry.space_group_name_H-M   'P 1'
#
loop_
_entity.id
_entity.type
_entity.pdbx_description
1 polymer ?
#
loop_
_entity_poly.entity_id
_entity_poly.type
_entity_poly.pdbx_seq_one_letter_code
_entity_poly.pdbx_strand_id
1 'polypeptide(L)'
;MSAVDDAQRYFDLAAETMGLSQNMRILLTTPLREVRVQVAVEMDDGQVHTYIGYRIQHDKARGPMKGGLRYHPEVDSGEVLALASLMTWKTAVVNLPYGGAKGGISVDPKQLSPGELERITRKFVDEIQDVIGPDKDIPAPDMGTNAQVMAWIMNQYEKYHGFSPACVTGKPVELHGAEGREEATGRGVAIITRALAEKLQRPLAGSTVAIQGFGNVGSHAAKILQEMGARIVAVSDAHGATQNRDGLDIASLLSHQAATGGVSGFSHGDKLTNAELLALDVDILIPAALGGVITHENAKDIRARCIVEAANGPTTPEADEELARREIVVVPDILANAGGVTVSYFEWVQNRQYFKWQLQQVRQQLEQVMTEGFQRVWSVAEEKKVSLRTAAYVLGIGRVGRATVVGGI
;
A
#
# COMPACT_ATOMS: atom_id res chain seq x y z
N MET A 1 -12.58 -9.13 -13.25
CA MET A 1 -13.33 -8.34 -12.25
C MET A 1 -12.54 -7.06 -11.99
N SER A 2 -13.22 -5.98 -11.64
CA SER A 2 -12.53 -4.75 -11.25
C SER A 2 -11.99 -4.88 -9.82
N ALA A 3 -10.97 -4.10 -9.45
CA ALA A 3 -10.48 -4.06 -8.07
C ALA A 3 -11.56 -3.64 -7.05
N VAL A 4 -12.60 -2.95 -7.52
CA VAL A 4 -13.79 -2.56 -6.73
C VAL A 4 -14.59 -3.80 -6.36
N ASP A 5 -14.86 -4.69 -7.32
CA ASP A 5 -15.64 -5.91 -7.11
C ASP A 5 -14.92 -6.87 -6.14
N ASP A 6 -13.60 -6.98 -6.29
CA ASP A 6 -12.78 -7.82 -5.40
C ASP A 6 -12.81 -7.32 -3.95
N ALA A 7 -12.67 -6.00 -3.75
CA ALA A 7 -12.74 -5.40 -2.41
C ALA A 7 -14.11 -5.56 -1.76
N GLN A 8 -15.19 -5.43 -2.56
CA GLN A 8 -16.56 -5.62 -2.08
C GLN A 8 -16.80 -7.07 -1.65
N ARG A 9 -16.31 -8.06 -2.42
CA ARG A 9 -16.41 -9.48 -2.07
C ARG A 9 -15.78 -9.80 -0.71
N TYR A 10 -14.58 -9.26 -0.43
CA TYR A 10 -13.94 -9.46 0.86
C TYR A 10 -14.64 -8.74 2.00
N PHE A 11 -15.23 -7.56 1.75
CA PHE A 11 -16.10 -6.90 2.72
C PHE A 11 -17.31 -7.76 3.06
N ASP A 12 -18.02 -8.29 2.07
CA ASP A 12 -19.23 -9.08 2.27
C ASP A 12 -18.94 -10.37 3.05
N LEU A 13 -17.87 -11.09 2.69
CA LEU A 13 -17.43 -12.29 3.41
C LEU A 13 -17.11 -11.99 4.89
N ALA A 14 -16.42 -10.89 5.17
CA ALA A 14 -16.14 -10.48 6.54
C ALA A 14 -17.39 -10.03 7.29
N ALA A 15 -18.29 -9.29 6.64
CA ALA A 15 -19.55 -8.85 7.21
C ALA A 15 -20.47 -10.02 7.57
N GLU A 16 -20.49 -11.07 6.75
CA GLU A 16 -21.17 -12.34 7.03
C GLU A 16 -20.54 -13.08 8.21
N THR A 17 -19.21 -13.22 8.21
CA THR A 17 -18.45 -13.85 9.31
C THR A 17 -18.72 -13.17 10.66
N MET A 18 -18.93 -11.86 10.64
CA MET A 18 -19.23 -11.05 11.82
C MET A 18 -20.71 -11.01 12.20
N GLY A 19 -21.61 -11.47 11.33
CA GLY A 19 -23.06 -11.33 11.52
C GLY A 19 -23.52 -9.85 11.52
N LEU A 20 -22.90 -8.99 10.71
CA LEU A 20 -23.29 -7.59 10.61
C LEU A 20 -24.71 -7.44 10.04
N SER A 21 -25.52 -6.62 10.71
CA SER A 21 -26.86 -6.26 10.24
C SER A 21 -26.80 -5.49 8.91
N GLN A 22 -27.88 -5.54 8.13
CA GLN A 22 -27.95 -4.81 6.86
C GLN A 22 -27.71 -3.31 7.04
N ASN A 23 -28.20 -2.72 8.13
CA ASN A 23 -27.98 -1.31 8.44
C ASN A 23 -26.49 -1.00 8.66
N MET A 24 -25.77 -1.86 9.38
CA MET A 24 -24.32 -1.69 9.58
C MET A 24 -23.55 -1.88 8.28
N ARG A 25 -23.96 -2.82 7.42
CA ARG A 25 -23.33 -3.00 6.10
C ARG A 25 -23.47 -1.73 5.26
N ILE A 26 -24.68 -1.20 5.13
CA ILE A 26 -24.94 0.04 4.39
C ILE A 26 -24.14 1.22 4.98
N LEU A 27 -24.12 1.35 6.30
CA LEU A 27 -23.41 2.43 6.98
C LEU A 27 -21.89 2.38 6.70
N LEU A 28 -21.31 1.18 6.70
CA LEU A 28 -19.86 0.99 6.55
C LEU A 28 -19.38 0.99 5.10
N THR A 29 -20.27 0.79 4.12
CA THR A 29 -19.94 0.89 2.68
C THR A 29 -20.26 2.26 2.08
N THR A 30 -21.13 3.03 2.71
CA THR A 30 -21.47 4.38 2.23
C THR A 30 -20.36 5.35 2.62
N PRO A 31 -19.73 6.07 1.67
CA PRO A 31 -18.70 7.04 2.01
C PRO A 31 -19.31 8.23 2.77
N LEU A 32 -18.57 8.75 3.75
CA LEU A 32 -18.94 9.96 4.49
C LEU A 32 -19.13 11.17 3.57
N ARG A 33 -18.26 11.33 2.57
CA ARG A 33 -18.30 12.45 1.63
C ARG A 33 -17.57 12.13 0.33
N GLU A 34 -18.16 12.53 -0.79
CA GLU A 34 -17.54 12.52 -2.11
C GLU A 34 -17.41 13.95 -2.63
N VAL A 35 -16.20 14.33 -3.03
CA VAL A 35 -15.90 15.66 -3.58
C VAL A 35 -15.40 15.49 -5.01
N ARG A 36 -16.08 16.13 -5.97
CA ARG A 36 -15.68 16.22 -7.38
C ARG A 36 -15.48 17.69 -7.73
N VAL A 37 -14.30 18.02 -8.25
CA VAL A 37 -13.91 19.41 -8.52
C VAL A 37 -13.38 19.57 -9.93
N GLN A 38 -13.56 20.77 -10.47
CA GLN A 38 -12.97 21.18 -11.72
C GLN A 38 -11.56 21.73 -11.47
N VAL A 39 -10.55 21.21 -12.17
CA VAL A 39 -9.18 21.71 -12.11
C VAL A 39 -8.85 22.35 -13.46
N ALA A 40 -9.13 23.65 -13.58
CA ALA A 40 -8.86 24.42 -14.80
C ALA A 40 -7.53 25.18 -14.68
N VAL A 41 -6.63 24.98 -15.63
CA VAL A 41 -5.29 25.57 -15.66
C VAL A 41 -4.90 26.03 -17.06
N GLU A 42 -4.06 27.06 -17.14
CA GLU A 42 -3.38 27.45 -18.37
C GLU A 42 -2.12 26.59 -18.55
N MET A 43 -2.00 25.97 -19.72
CA MET A 43 -0.90 25.09 -20.13
C MET A 43 0.28 25.93 -20.64
N ASP A 44 1.43 25.31 -20.87
CA ASP A 44 2.62 26.05 -21.31
C ASP A 44 2.47 26.65 -22.72
N ASP A 45 1.53 26.14 -23.53
CA ASP A 45 1.17 26.67 -24.84
C ASP A 45 0.15 27.83 -24.79
N GLY A 46 -0.29 28.23 -23.58
CA GLY A 46 -1.28 29.28 -23.34
C GLY A 46 -2.74 28.82 -23.47
N GLN A 47 -3.01 27.55 -23.80
CA GLN A 47 -4.37 27.01 -23.83
C GLN A 47 -4.86 26.70 -22.42
N VAL A 48 -6.16 26.88 -22.18
CA VAL A 48 -6.79 26.49 -20.91
C VAL A 48 -7.30 25.06 -21.02
N HIS A 49 -6.78 24.19 -20.18
CA HIS A 49 -7.24 22.80 -20.06
C HIS A 49 -8.02 22.62 -18.76
N THR A 50 -9.03 21.74 -18.81
CA THR A 50 -9.84 21.38 -17.64
C THR A 50 -9.69 19.89 -17.35
N TYR A 51 -9.31 19.58 -16.11
CA TYR A 51 -9.27 18.23 -15.56
C TYR A 51 -10.35 18.04 -14.49
N ILE A 52 -10.66 16.79 -14.18
CA ILE A 52 -11.55 16.44 -13.06
C ILE A 52 -10.70 15.86 -11.93
N GLY A 53 -10.85 16.45 -10.74
CA GLY A 53 -10.27 15.96 -9.50
C GLY A 53 -11.32 15.34 -8.60
N TYR A 54 -10.91 14.33 -7.83
CA TYR A 54 -11.75 13.66 -6.83
C TYR A 54 -11.06 13.65 -5.46
N ARG A 55 -11.84 13.81 -4.40
CA ARG A 55 -11.45 13.45 -3.03
C ARG A 55 -12.62 12.76 -2.33
N ILE A 56 -12.49 11.45 -2.11
CA ILE A 56 -13.48 10.63 -1.43
C ILE A 56 -13.00 10.34 -0.02
N GLN A 57 -13.86 10.67 0.93
CA GLN A 57 -13.71 10.54 2.37
C GLN A 57 -14.66 9.42 2.80
N HIS A 58 -14.12 8.23 3.04
CA HIS A 58 -14.92 7.02 3.23
C HIS A 58 -15.45 6.93 4.66
N ASP A 59 -14.57 6.89 5.65
CA ASP A 59 -14.95 6.78 7.06
C ASP A 59 -13.98 7.57 7.93
N LYS A 60 -14.47 8.20 9.00
CA LYS A 60 -13.69 8.97 9.98
C LYS A 60 -13.83 8.46 11.42
N ALA A 61 -14.50 7.34 11.65
CA ALA A 61 -14.91 6.90 12.99
C ALA A 61 -13.72 6.69 13.93
N ARG A 62 -12.54 6.38 13.37
CA ARG A 62 -11.30 6.13 14.13
C ARG A 62 -10.31 7.30 14.17
N GLY A 63 -10.64 8.44 13.55
CA GLY A 63 -9.79 9.63 13.50
C GLY A 63 -9.81 10.33 12.14
N PRO A 64 -8.86 11.27 11.91
CA PRO A 64 -8.69 11.92 10.61
C PRO A 64 -8.54 10.90 9.48
N MET A 65 -9.00 11.26 8.28
CA MET A 65 -8.92 10.35 7.15
C MET A 65 -7.51 10.34 6.54
N LYS A 66 -7.11 9.20 5.97
CA LYS A 66 -5.80 9.05 5.35
C LYS A 66 -5.92 8.41 3.97
N GLY A 67 -5.27 9.02 2.98
CA GLY A 67 -5.33 8.50 1.62
C GLY A 67 -4.46 9.22 0.62
N GLY A 68 -3.81 8.46 -0.27
CA GLY A 68 -2.99 9.02 -1.34
C GLY A 68 -3.76 9.76 -2.43
N LEU A 69 -3.04 10.46 -3.29
CA LEU A 69 -3.54 11.14 -4.49
C LEU A 69 -2.95 10.52 -5.75
N ARG A 70 -3.81 9.96 -6.59
CA ARG A 70 -3.41 9.29 -7.84
C ARG A 70 -3.57 10.21 -9.04
N TYR A 71 -2.53 10.40 -9.83
CA TYR A 71 -2.60 11.10 -11.12
C TYR A 71 -2.45 10.06 -12.23
N HIS A 72 -3.57 9.70 -12.84
CA HIS A 72 -3.60 8.70 -13.90
C HIS A 72 -4.79 8.97 -14.84
N PRO A 73 -4.68 8.70 -16.15
CA PRO A 73 -5.75 8.99 -17.11
C PRO A 73 -7.04 8.21 -16.87
N GLU A 74 -6.97 7.09 -16.16
CA GLU A 74 -8.13 6.23 -15.86
C GLU A 74 -8.81 6.52 -14.51
N VAL A 75 -8.39 7.57 -13.79
CA VAL A 75 -9.00 7.90 -12.49
C VAL A 75 -10.46 8.28 -12.66
N ASP A 76 -11.35 7.51 -12.03
CA ASP A 76 -12.77 7.80 -11.90
C ASP A 76 -13.27 7.74 -10.45
N SER A 77 -14.52 8.12 -10.22
CA SER A 77 -15.10 8.14 -8.86
C SER A 77 -15.23 6.75 -8.24
N GLY A 78 -15.54 5.72 -9.04
CA GLY A 78 -15.73 4.35 -8.55
C GLY A 78 -14.42 3.73 -8.07
N GLU A 79 -13.35 3.90 -8.86
CA GLU A 79 -11.99 3.48 -8.48
C GLU A 79 -11.54 4.19 -7.18
N VAL A 80 -11.72 5.52 -7.11
CA VAL A 80 -11.31 6.31 -5.93
C VAL A 80 -12.10 5.88 -4.69
N LEU A 81 -13.38 5.53 -4.81
CA LEU A 81 -14.20 5.06 -3.70
C LEU A 81 -13.69 3.73 -3.15
N ALA A 82 -13.42 2.75 -4.03
CA ALA A 82 -12.89 1.45 -3.60
C ALA A 82 -11.51 1.60 -2.93
N LEU A 83 -10.64 2.45 -3.46
CA LEU A 83 -9.35 2.71 -2.83
C LEU A 83 -9.50 3.43 -1.47
N ALA A 84 -10.51 4.29 -1.30
CA ALA A 84 -10.78 4.97 -0.03
C ALA A 84 -11.31 4.01 1.05
N SER A 85 -12.17 3.06 0.67
CA SER A 85 -12.65 2.00 1.58
C SER A 85 -11.51 1.07 2.00
N LEU A 86 -10.65 0.66 1.06
CA LEU A 86 -9.44 -0.11 1.38
C LEU A 86 -8.51 0.62 2.36
N MET A 87 -8.37 1.95 2.24
CA MET A 87 -7.60 2.73 3.22
C MET A 87 -8.22 2.73 4.62
N THR A 88 -9.55 2.69 4.72
CA THR A 88 -10.27 2.56 5.99
C THR A 88 -9.91 1.24 6.66
N TRP A 89 -9.95 0.14 5.91
CA TRP A 89 -9.64 -1.19 6.46
C TRP A 89 -8.15 -1.33 6.79
N LYS A 90 -7.27 -0.89 5.88
CA LYS A 90 -5.81 -0.96 6.05
C LYS A 90 -5.34 -0.23 7.31
N THR A 91 -5.77 1.02 7.51
CA THR A 91 -5.41 1.79 8.71
C THR A 91 -5.96 1.14 9.99
N ALA A 92 -7.16 0.56 9.92
CA ALA A 92 -7.76 -0.17 11.02
C ALA A 92 -7.04 -1.48 11.36
N VAL A 93 -6.54 -2.23 10.39
CA VAL A 93 -5.79 -3.49 10.59
C VAL A 93 -4.52 -3.27 11.39
N VAL A 94 -3.73 -2.26 11.05
CA VAL A 94 -2.50 -1.88 11.79
C VAL A 94 -2.76 -0.89 12.94
N ASN A 95 -4.02 -0.75 13.35
CA ASN A 95 -4.45 0.01 14.53
C ASN A 95 -4.02 1.49 14.56
N LEU A 96 -3.83 2.12 13.40
CA LEU A 96 -3.51 3.54 13.33
C LEU A 96 -4.75 4.39 13.64
N PRO A 97 -4.64 5.56 14.27
CA PRO A 97 -5.78 6.42 14.61
C PRO A 97 -6.26 7.23 13.39
N TYR A 98 -6.55 6.53 12.30
CA TYR A 98 -7.05 7.08 11.06
C TYR A 98 -8.32 6.38 10.60
N GLY A 99 -9.11 7.13 9.86
CA GLY A 99 -10.08 6.62 8.90
C GLY A 99 -9.47 6.44 7.51
N GLY A 100 -10.31 6.36 6.47
CA GLY A 100 -9.85 6.19 5.09
C GLY A 100 -10.36 7.27 4.15
N ALA A 101 -9.47 7.69 3.24
CA ALA A 101 -9.81 8.53 2.11
C ALA A 101 -9.00 8.09 0.89
N LYS A 102 -9.32 8.65 -0.26
CA LYS A 102 -8.49 8.63 -1.46
C LYS A 102 -8.84 9.81 -2.34
N GLY A 103 -7.92 10.24 -3.19
CA GLY A 103 -8.25 11.18 -4.24
C GLY A 103 -7.39 10.97 -5.46
N GLY A 104 -7.61 11.81 -6.46
CA GLY A 104 -6.84 11.77 -7.69
C GLY A 104 -7.32 12.76 -8.72
N ILE A 105 -6.58 12.86 -9.80
CA ILE A 105 -6.90 13.68 -10.97
C ILE A 105 -6.78 12.78 -12.20
N SER A 106 -7.78 12.85 -13.07
CA SER A 106 -7.78 12.17 -14.37
C SER A 106 -6.81 12.85 -15.33
N VAL A 107 -5.52 12.56 -15.21
CA VAL A 107 -4.44 13.18 -16.00
C VAL A 107 -3.27 12.22 -16.19
N ASP A 108 -2.60 12.28 -17.35
CA ASP A 108 -1.34 11.57 -17.58
C ASP A 108 -0.14 12.49 -17.22
N PRO A 109 0.53 12.29 -16.07
CA PRO A 109 1.64 13.14 -15.66
C PRO A 109 2.86 13.04 -16.58
N LYS A 110 2.97 12.01 -17.43
CA LYS A 110 4.08 11.86 -18.38
C LYS A 110 3.99 12.81 -19.58
N GLN A 111 2.80 13.34 -19.83
CA GLN A 111 2.54 14.29 -20.92
C GLN A 111 2.63 15.75 -20.46
N LEU A 112 2.89 15.97 -19.16
CA LEU A 112 2.94 17.30 -18.57
C LEU A 112 4.38 17.75 -18.35
N SER A 113 4.62 19.03 -18.56
CA SER A 113 5.83 19.65 -18.04
C SER A 113 5.81 19.69 -16.50
N PRO A 114 6.98 19.81 -15.84
CA PRO A 114 7.02 20.01 -14.39
C PRO A 114 6.22 21.23 -13.93
N GLY A 115 6.19 22.30 -14.72
CA GLY A 115 5.44 23.52 -14.41
C GLY A 115 3.94 23.32 -14.52
N GLU A 116 3.46 22.60 -15.55
CA GLU A 116 2.05 22.25 -15.71
C GLU A 116 1.58 21.35 -14.56
N LEU A 117 2.37 20.34 -14.19
CA LEU A 117 2.07 19.44 -13.08
C LEU A 117 1.96 20.20 -11.75
N GLU A 118 2.84 21.17 -11.52
CA GLU A 118 2.77 22.06 -10.36
C GLU A 118 1.49 22.89 -10.37
N ARG A 119 1.16 23.55 -11.49
CA ARG A 119 -0.06 24.37 -11.62
C ARG A 119 -1.33 23.55 -11.39
N ILE A 120 -1.40 22.35 -11.96
CA ILE A 120 -2.51 21.40 -11.77
C ILE A 120 -2.62 21.00 -10.29
N THR A 121 -1.50 20.65 -9.66
CA THR A 121 -1.49 20.25 -8.24
C THR A 121 -1.95 21.39 -7.34
N ARG A 122 -1.45 22.60 -7.56
CA ARG A 122 -1.83 23.78 -6.77
C ARG A 122 -3.30 24.12 -6.95
N LYS A 123 -3.77 24.14 -8.19
CA LYS A 123 -5.19 24.38 -8.49
C LYS A 123 -6.08 23.33 -7.85
N PHE A 124 -5.68 22.06 -7.86
CA PHE A 124 -6.43 21.01 -7.17
C PHE A 124 -6.51 21.24 -5.66
N VAL A 125 -5.43 21.69 -5.01
CA VAL A 125 -5.46 22.07 -3.59
C VAL A 125 -6.41 23.22 -3.33
N ASP A 126 -6.43 24.25 -4.18
CA ASP A 126 -7.37 25.38 -4.05
C ASP A 126 -8.82 24.91 -3.97
N GLU A 127 -9.16 23.86 -4.72
CA GLU A 127 -10.52 23.30 -4.77
C GLU A 127 -10.85 22.33 -3.61
N ILE A 128 -9.85 21.76 -2.93
CA ILE A 128 -10.08 20.76 -1.86
C ILE A 128 -9.61 21.20 -0.47
N GLN A 129 -9.00 22.37 -0.33
CA GLN A 129 -8.36 22.81 0.92
C GLN A 129 -9.31 22.81 2.13
N ASP A 130 -10.61 23.03 1.94
CA ASP A 130 -11.61 23.03 3.03
C ASP A 130 -11.88 21.64 3.61
N VAL A 131 -11.67 20.60 2.80
CA VAL A 131 -11.96 19.21 3.16
C VAL A 131 -10.73 18.44 3.62
N ILE A 132 -9.52 18.92 3.31
CA ILE A 132 -8.25 18.36 3.81
C ILE A 132 -7.70 19.15 5.00
N GLY A 133 -6.76 18.54 5.73
CA GLY A 133 -6.07 19.17 6.85
C GLY A 133 -5.60 18.18 7.90
N PRO A 134 -4.69 18.60 8.80
CA PRO A 134 -4.02 17.71 9.75
C PRO A 134 -4.98 16.98 10.70
N ASP A 135 -6.15 17.55 10.97
CA ASP A 135 -7.16 16.98 11.88
C ASP A 135 -8.42 16.49 11.14
N LYS A 136 -8.43 16.53 9.79
CA LYS A 136 -9.58 16.19 8.96
C LYS A 136 -9.28 15.03 8.02
N ASP A 137 -8.34 15.25 7.11
CA ASP A 137 -8.00 14.35 6.01
C ASP A 137 -6.61 14.69 5.48
N ILE A 138 -5.70 13.73 5.50
CA ILE A 138 -4.27 13.92 5.23
C ILE A 138 -3.89 13.18 3.94
N PRO A 139 -3.66 13.91 2.82
CA PRO A 139 -3.18 13.32 1.59
C PRO A 139 -1.79 12.66 1.70
N ALA A 140 -1.43 11.89 0.68
CA ALA A 140 -0.12 11.24 0.53
C ALA A 140 0.18 10.99 -0.95
N PRO A 141 1.41 10.56 -1.31
CA PRO A 141 1.67 10.05 -2.64
C PRO A 141 0.85 8.80 -2.95
N ASP A 142 0.54 8.62 -4.22
CA ASP A 142 0.08 7.39 -4.86
C ASP A 142 0.64 7.33 -6.29
N MET A 143 0.12 6.48 -7.16
CA MET A 143 0.58 6.37 -8.54
C MET A 143 0.48 7.73 -9.27
N GLY A 144 1.57 8.13 -9.93
CA GLY A 144 1.66 9.41 -10.64
C GLY A 144 1.97 10.63 -9.76
N THR A 145 2.11 10.46 -8.43
CA THR A 145 2.55 11.52 -7.51
C THR A 145 3.72 11.06 -6.65
N ASN A 146 4.44 12.01 -6.05
CA ASN A 146 5.67 11.74 -5.30
C ASN A 146 5.92 12.82 -4.24
N ALA A 147 7.09 12.81 -3.61
CA ALA A 147 7.47 13.78 -2.59
C ALA A 147 7.42 15.23 -3.07
N GLN A 148 7.81 15.50 -4.33
CA GLN A 148 7.73 16.84 -4.90
C GLN A 148 6.28 17.34 -4.99
N VAL A 149 5.36 16.48 -5.42
CA VAL A 149 3.92 16.81 -5.44
C VAL A 149 3.42 17.13 -4.03
N MET A 150 3.83 16.35 -3.02
CA MET A 150 3.45 16.62 -1.62
C MET A 150 4.03 17.94 -1.09
N ALA A 151 5.22 18.33 -1.54
CA ALA A 151 5.80 19.63 -1.21
C ALA A 151 4.97 20.78 -1.78
N TRP A 152 4.52 20.69 -3.03
CA TRP A 152 3.60 21.67 -3.61
C TRP A 152 2.26 21.72 -2.88
N ILE A 153 1.72 20.57 -2.47
CA ILE A 153 0.46 20.51 -1.71
C ILE A 153 0.60 21.22 -0.37
N MET A 154 1.65 20.90 0.40
CA MET A 154 1.94 21.57 1.67
C MET A 154 2.03 23.08 1.46
N ASN A 155 2.86 23.52 0.51
CA ASN A 155 3.08 24.94 0.26
C ASN A 155 1.82 25.68 -0.22
N GLN A 156 0.97 25.05 -1.03
CA GLN A 156 -0.28 25.68 -1.47
C GLN A 156 -1.30 25.74 -0.32
N TYR A 157 -1.39 24.69 0.51
CA TYR A 157 -2.28 24.65 1.66
C TYR A 157 -1.92 25.73 2.70
N GLU A 158 -0.64 26.02 2.88
CA GLU A 158 -0.15 27.07 3.79
C GLU A 158 -0.70 28.47 3.47
N LYS A 159 -1.04 28.77 2.20
CA LYS A 159 -1.64 30.05 1.82
C LYS A 159 -2.99 30.30 2.49
N TYR A 160 -3.71 29.23 2.82
CA TYR A 160 -5.05 29.28 3.40
C TYR A 160 -5.04 29.11 4.92
N HIS A 161 -4.16 28.24 5.44
CA HIS A 161 -4.19 27.80 6.85
C HIS A 161 -2.92 28.09 7.64
N GLY A 162 -1.93 28.74 7.02
CA GLY A 162 -0.61 28.95 7.61
C GLY A 162 0.19 27.64 7.75
N PHE A 163 1.32 27.72 8.44
CA PHE A 163 2.30 26.62 8.55
C PHE A 163 1.69 25.34 9.14
N SER A 164 1.47 24.34 8.28
CA SER A 164 0.77 23.10 8.62
C SER A 164 1.43 21.87 7.99
N PRO A 165 2.68 21.51 8.37
CA PRO A 165 3.41 20.41 7.73
C PRO A 165 2.69 19.06 7.83
N ALA A 166 1.82 18.89 8.83
CA ALA A 166 1.01 17.69 9.03
C ALA A 166 -0.22 17.58 8.10
N CYS A 167 -0.49 18.58 7.23
CA CYS A 167 -1.63 18.53 6.31
C CYS A 167 -1.49 17.45 5.22
N VAL A 168 -0.25 17.01 4.94
CA VAL A 168 0.10 16.00 3.94
C VAL A 168 1.31 15.21 4.42
N THR A 169 1.42 13.94 4.04
CA THR A 169 2.58 13.07 4.36
C THR A 169 3.31 12.61 3.11
N GLY A 170 4.49 12.01 3.23
CA GLY A 170 5.31 11.58 2.11
C GLY A 170 6.08 12.75 1.50
N LYS A 171 6.40 13.77 2.30
CA LYS A 171 7.17 14.94 1.89
C LYS A 171 8.67 14.62 1.79
N PRO A 172 9.47 15.46 1.12
CA PRO A 172 10.93 15.41 1.20
C PRO A 172 11.39 15.59 2.66
N VAL A 173 12.50 14.96 3.04
CA VAL A 173 13.03 15.02 4.42
C VAL A 173 13.39 16.47 4.80
N GLU A 174 13.87 17.23 3.82
CA GLU A 174 14.18 18.65 3.88
C GLU A 174 12.95 19.49 4.20
N LEU A 175 11.77 19.03 3.80
CA LEU A 175 10.48 19.68 4.01
C LEU A 175 9.57 18.86 4.94
N HIS A 176 10.11 18.56 6.13
CA HIS A 176 9.39 17.90 7.23
C HIS A 176 8.89 16.47 6.93
N GLY A 177 9.40 15.82 5.88
CA GLY A 177 9.22 14.38 5.66
C GLY A 177 9.89 13.53 6.74
N ALA A 178 9.45 12.28 6.89
CA ALA A 178 10.05 11.33 7.82
C ALA A 178 11.20 10.54 7.17
N GLU A 179 12.31 10.40 7.89
CA GLU A 179 13.35 9.45 7.53
C GLU A 179 12.81 8.02 7.50
N GLY A 180 13.34 7.18 6.61
CA GLY A 180 12.93 5.78 6.48
C GLY A 180 11.60 5.57 5.76
N ARG A 181 10.94 6.63 5.27
CA ARG A 181 9.68 6.51 4.52
C ARG A 181 9.83 5.72 3.22
N GLU A 182 10.97 5.84 2.55
CA GLU A 182 11.28 5.15 1.30
C GLU A 182 11.32 3.63 1.49
N GLU A 183 12.06 3.15 2.50
CA GLU A 183 12.17 1.71 2.81
C GLU A 183 10.96 1.13 3.56
N ALA A 184 10.04 1.96 4.04
CA ALA A 184 8.99 1.59 5.00
C ALA A 184 8.12 0.40 4.56
N THR A 185 7.69 0.38 3.30
CA THR A 185 6.83 -0.71 2.79
C THR A 185 7.63 -2.01 2.65
N GLY A 186 8.83 -1.95 2.04
CA GLY A 186 9.68 -3.15 1.89
C GLY A 186 10.15 -3.70 3.24
N ARG A 187 10.47 -2.81 4.20
CA ARG A 187 10.75 -3.19 5.59
C ARG A 187 9.54 -3.83 6.25
N GLY A 188 8.35 -3.25 6.10
CA GLY A 188 7.10 -3.84 6.59
C GLY A 188 6.87 -5.25 6.07
N VAL A 189 7.06 -5.46 4.77
CA VAL A 189 6.99 -6.80 4.14
C VAL A 189 8.00 -7.75 4.78
N ALA A 190 9.26 -7.35 4.94
CA ALA A 190 10.28 -8.19 5.56
C ALA A 190 9.95 -8.58 7.02
N ILE A 191 9.43 -7.62 7.81
CA ILE A 191 8.98 -7.85 9.20
C ILE A 191 7.86 -8.88 9.23
N ILE A 192 6.85 -8.71 8.36
CA ILE A 192 5.70 -9.60 8.26
C ILE A 192 6.13 -11.00 7.82
N THR A 193 7.03 -11.10 6.85
CA THR A 193 7.61 -12.37 6.40
C THR A 193 8.35 -13.09 7.52
N ARG A 194 9.13 -12.37 8.34
CA ARG A 194 9.80 -12.95 9.51
C ARG A 194 8.78 -13.45 10.54
N ALA A 195 7.78 -12.63 10.87
CA ALA A 195 6.73 -13.01 11.82
C ALA A 195 5.90 -14.23 11.32
N LEU A 196 5.67 -14.33 10.01
CA LEU A 196 5.06 -15.50 9.38
C LEU A 196 5.93 -16.75 9.55
N ALA A 197 7.22 -16.67 9.24
CA ALA A 197 8.14 -17.79 9.41
C ALA A 197 8.17 -18.29 10.87
N GLU A 198 8.22 -17.36 11.84
CA GLU A 198 8.13 -17.66 13.27
C GLU A 198 6.82 -18.40 13.64
N LYS A 199 5.67 -17.93 13.13
CA LYS A 199 4.37 -18.59 13.36
C LYS A 199 4.28 -19.98 12.76
N LEU A 200 4.88 -20.17 11.59
CA LEU A 200 4.95 -21.47 10.93
C LEU A 200 6.04 -22.38 11.51
N GLN A 201 6.75 -21.93 12.56
CA GLN A 201 7.87 -22.65 13.18
C GLN A 201 8.95 -23.05 12.17
N ARG A 202 9.23 -22.17 11.21
CA ARG A 202 10.26 -22.36 10.19
C ARG A 202 11.30 -21.24 10.29
N PRO A 203 12.60 -21.56 10.23
CA PRO A 203 13.64 -20.53 10.27
C PRO A 203 13.61 -19.69 8.99
N LEU A 204 13.54 -18.36 9.13
CA LEU A 204 13.69 -17.46 7.98
C LEU A 204 15.10 -17.59 7.38
N ALA A 205 16.11 -17.76 8.23
CA ALA A 205 17.48 -17.99 7.80
C ALA A 205 17.57 -19.27 6.94
N GLY A 206 18.07 -19.12 5.71
CA GLY A 206 18.19 -20.18 4.72
C GLY A 206 16.93 -20.46 3.89
N SER A 207 15.76 -19.91 4.27
CA SER A 207 14.51 -20.05 3.50
C SER A 207 14.63 -19.41 2.12
N THR A 208 14.09 -20.05 1.10
CA THR A 208 14.11 -19.58 -0.29
C THR A 208 12.99 -18.56 -0.56
N VAL A 209 13.34 -17.42 -1.17
CA VAL A 209 12.40 -16.33 -1.45
C VAL A 209 12.46 -15.94 -2.93
N ALA A 210 11.30 -15.90 -3.58
CA ALA A 210 11.14 -15.30 -4.91
C ALA A 210 10.34 -13.99 -4.80
N ILE A 211 10.81 -12.93 -5.47
CA ILE A 211 10.20 -11.60 -5.41
C ILE A 211 9.85 -11.14 -6.81
N GLN A 212 8.56 -10.95 -7.08
CA GLN A 212 8.10 -10.37 -8.34
C GLN A 212 8.05 -8.85 -8.21
N GLY A 213 8.85 -8.13 -8.98
CA GLY A 213 8.98 -6.68 -8.89
C GLY A 213 10.18 -6.26 -8.05
N PHE A 214 11.09 -5.51 -8.68
CA PHE A 214 12.32 -4.98 -8.06
C PHE A 214 12.36 -3.46 -8.07
N GLY A 215 11.20 -2.82 -7.97
CA GLY A 215 11.11 -1.39 -7.64
C GLY A 215 11.32 -1.14 -6.15
N ASN A 216 10.95 0.05 -5.67
CA ASN A 216 11.17 0.48 -4.27
C ASN A 216 10.76 -0.57 -3.21
N VAL A 217 9.57 -1.17 -3.32
CA VAL A 217 9.09 -2.13 -2.30
C VAL A 217 9.89 -3.43 -2.36
N GLY A 218 10.01 -4.03 -3.54
CA GLY A 218 10.66 -5.32 -3.73
C GLY A 218 12.15 -5.30 -3.45
N SER A 219 12.86 -4.23 -3.86
CA SER A 219 14.30 -4.09 -3.60
C SER A 219 14.63 -3.95 -2.11
N HIS A 220 13.87 -3.11 -1.38
CA HIS A 220 14.03 -2.98 0.06
C HIS A 220 13.64 -4.26 0.81
N ALA A 221 12.56 -4.94 0.39
CA ALA A 221 12.19 -6.23 0.97
C ALA A 221 13.31 -7.28 0.73
N ALA A 222 13.83 -7.39 -0.49
CA ALA A 222 14.92 -8.32 -0.84
C ALA A 222 16.16 -8.07 0.03
N LYS A 223 16.60 -6.82 0.12
CA LYS A 223 17.78 -6.42 0.88
C LYS A 223 17.63 -6.78 2.36
N ILE A 224 16.52 -6.37 2.97
CA ILE A 224 16.29 -6.59 4.42
C ILE A 224 16.10 -8.07 4.73
N LEU A 225 15.41 -8.83 3.87
CA LEU A 225 15.27 -10.27 4.04
C LEU A 225 16.61 -11.00 3.91
N GLN A 226 17.48 -10.57 3.00
CA GLN A 226 18.84 -11.09 2.90
C GLN A 226 19.67 -10.77 4.15
N GLU A 227 19.56 -9.55 4.69
CA GLU A 227 20.17 -9.17 5.98
C GLU A 227 19.66 -10.03 7.15
N MET A 228 18.41 -10.49 7.09
CA MET A 228 17.81 -11.44 8.05
C MET A 228 18.19 -12.91 7.78
N GLY A 229 19.01 -13.18 6.76
CA GLY A 229 19.53 -14.51 6.41
C GLY A 229 18.67 -15.31 5.43
N ALA A 230 17.61 -14.74 4.87
CA ALA A 230 16.83 -15.41 3.82
C ALA A 230 17.64 -15.48 2.51
N ARG A 231 17.38 -16.52 1.71
CA ARG A 231 18.02 -16.72 0.41
C ARG A 231 17.11 -16.20 -0.69
N ILE A 232 17.40 -15.03 -1.23
CA ILE A 232 16.64 -14.49 -2.36
C ILE A 232 17.09 -15.24 -3.62
N VAL A 233 16.26 -16.16 -4.11
CA VAL A 233 16.64 -17.05 -5.22
C VAL A 233 16.18 -16.54 -6.58
N ALA A 234 15.16 -15.68 -6.62
CA ALA A 234 14.68 -15.09 -7.87
C ALA A 234 14.09 -13.70 -7.66
N VAL A 235 14.32 -12.83 -8.63
CA VAL A 235 13.79 -11.47 -8.66
C VAL A 235 13.33 -11.14 -10.09
N SER A 236 12.22 -10.42 -10.24
CA SER A 236 11.80 -9.89 -11.54
C SER A 236 11.49 -8.40 -11.57
N ASP A 237 11.42 -7.85 -12.77
CA ASP A 237 10.88 -6.53 -13.08
C ASP A 237 10.07 -6.52 -14.39
N ALA A 238 9.86 -5.34 -14.98
CA ALA A 238 9.13 -5.19 -16.24
C ALA A 238 9.84 -5.82 -17.45
N HIS A 239 11.14 -6.08 -17.37
CA HIS A 239 11.99 -6.58 -18.46
C HIS A 239 12.32 -8.08 -18.35
N GLY A 240 11.85 -8.75 -17.30
CA GLY A 240 12.01 -10.19 -17.08
C GLY A 240 12.49 -10.52 -15.67
N ALA A 241 13.01 -11.73 -15.50
CA ALA A 241 13.45 -12.24 -14.20
C ALA A 241 14.87 -12.81 -14.26
N THR A 242 15.54 -12.81 -13.11
CA THR A 242 16.82 -13.48 -12.88
C THR A 242 16.71 -14.43 -11.69
N GLN A 243 17.35 -15.60 -11.80
CA GLN A 243 17.34 -16.64 -10.78
C GLN A 243 18.76 -17.10 -10.45
N ASN A 244 19.05 -17.28 -9.17
CA ASN A 244 20.20 -18.05 -8.71
C ASN A 244 19.76 -18.93 -7.52
N ARG A 245 19.83 -20.25 -7.69
CA ARG A 245 19.40 -21.23 -6.65
C ARG A 245 20.24 -21.15 -5.38
N ASP A 246 21.49 -20.72 -5.48
CA ASP A 246 22.38 -20.53 -4.33
C ASP A 246 22.13 -19.18 -3.62
N GLY A 247 21.41 -18.28 -4.27
CA GLY A 247 21.04 -16.96 -3.77
C GLY A 247 21.65 -15.84 -4.63
N LEU A 248 20.85 -14.82 -4.90
CA LEU A 248 21.26 -13.59 -5.58
C LEU A 248 21.93 -12.65 -4.58
N ASP A 249 23.06 -12.05 -4.96
CA ASP A 249 23.62 -10.93 -4.22
C ASP A 249 22.84 -9.65 -4.53
N ILE A 250 22.00 -9.22 -3.57
CA ILE A 250 21.06 -8.10 -3.80
C ILE A 250 21.79 -6.78 -3.98
N ALA A 251 22.95 -6.58 -3.33
CA ALA A 251 23.76 -5.39 -3.51
C ALA A 251 24.29 -5.26 -4.94
N SER A 252 24.83 -6.35 -5.51
CA SER A 252 25.26 -6.40 -6.90
C SER A 252 24.09 -6.28 -7.87
N LEU A 253 22.95 -6.91 -7.57
CA LEU A 253 21.76 -6.83 -8.42
C LEU A 253 21.19 -5.39 -8.49
N LEU A 254 21.20 -4.67 -7.37
CA LEU A 254 20.82 -3.25 -7.35
C LEU A 254 21.77 -2.39 -8.20
N SER A 255 23.07 -2.67 -8.13
CA SER A 255 24.08 -1.98 -8.94
C SER A 255 23.89 -2.26 -10.44
N HIS A 256 23.56 -3.52 -10.79
CA HIS A 256 23.21 -3.92 -12.15
C HIS A 256 21.94 -3.22 -12.66
N GLN A 257 20.88 -3.20 -11.85
CA GLN A 257 19.64 -2.52 -12.21
C GLN A 257 19.86 -1.02 -12.43
N ALA A 258 20.65 -0.37 -11.57
CA ALA A 258 20.99 1.04 -11.72
C ALA A 258 21.77 1.33 -13.02
N ALA A 259 22.62 0.40 -13.45
CA ALA A 259 23.43 0.55 -14.66
C ALA A 259 22.68 0.21 -15.96
N THR A 260 21.76 -0.75 -15.92
CA THR A 260 21.13 -1.33 -17.13
C THR A 260 19.64 -0.99 -17.28
N GLY A 261 19.00 -0.51 -16.21
CA GLY A 261 17.57 -0.24 -16.17
C GLY A 261 16.70 -1.44 -15.82
N GLY A 262 17.28 -2.64 -15.61
CA GLY A 262 16.50 -3.81 -15.19
C GLY A 262 17.33 -4.96 -14.60
N VAL A 263 16.67 -6.04 -14.19
CA VAL A 263 17.30 -7.22 -13.54
C VAL A 263 17.70 -8.30 -14.55
N SER A 264 17.13 -8.26 -15.75
CA SER A 264 17.50 -9.17 -16.84
C SER A 264 18.97 -8.98 -17.24
N GLY A 265 19.64 -10.09 -17.56
CA GLY A 265 21.05 -10.07 -17.99
C GLY A 265 22.07 -9.92 -16.86
N PHE A 266 21.65 -10.08 -15.60
CA PHE A 266 22.58 -10.13 -14.47
C PHE A 266 23.52 -11.33 -14.60
N SER A 267 24.84 -11.09 -14.58
CA SER A 267 25.86 -12.10 -14.89
C SER A 267 25.92 -13.28 -13.92
N HIS A 268 25.35 -13.12 -12.72
CA HIS A 268 25.34 -14.14 -11.67
C HIS A 268 23.97 -14.78 -11.45
N GLY A 269 23.10 -14.73 -12.46
CA GLY A 269 21.81 -15.42 -12.44
C GLY A 269 21.33 -15.83 -13.82
N ASP A 270 20.57 -16.91 -13.86
CA ASP A 270 19.93 -17.43 -15.06
C ASP A 270 18.70 -16.57 -15.42
N LYS A 271 18.42 -16.43 -16.72
CA LYS A 271 17.25 -15.70 -17.20
C LYS A 271 15.99 -16.55 -16.99
N LEU A 272 14.93 -15.91 -16.54
CA LEU A 272 13.62 -16.50 -16.35
C LEU A 272 12.53 -15.51 -16.81
N THR A 273 11.32 -16.00 -17.10
CA THR A 273 10.14 -15.17 -17.34
C THR A 273 9.42 -14.83 -16.04
N ASN A 274 8.55 -13.81 -16.07
CA ASN A 274 7.74 -13.44 -14.90
C ASN A 274 6.75 -14.54 -14.51
N ALA A 275 6.19 -15.26 -15.47
CA ALA A 275 5.28 -16.38 -15.21
C ALA A 275 6.01 -17.55 -14.55
N GLU A 276 7.21 -17.90 -15.05
CA GLU A 276 8.04 -18.93 -14.44
C GLU A 276 8.46 -18.55 -13.01
N LEU A 277 8.74 -17.26 -12.73
CA LEU A 277 9.09 -16.82 -11.37
C LEU A 277 7.97 -17.11 -10.38
N LEU A 278 6.72 -16.80 -10.75
CA LEU A 278 5.55 -17.03 -9.89
C LEU A 278 5.34 -18.53 -9.60
N ALA A 279 5.72 -19.40 -10.53
CA ALA A 279 5.59 -20.86 -10.41
C ALA A 279 6.79 -21.57 -9.75
N LEU A 280 7.80 -20.82 -9.27
CA LEU A 280 8.97 -21.42 -8.63
C LEU A 280 8.60 -22.18 -7.35
N ASP A 281 9.29 -23.30 -7.13
CA ASP A 281 9.24 -24.04 -5.87
C ASP A 281 10.14 -23.33 -4.85
N VAL A 282 9.53 -22.50 -4.02
CA VAL A 282 10.18 -21.69 -2.98
C VAL A 282 9.40 -21.75 -1.68
N ASP A 283 10.04 -21.38 -0.58
CA ASP A 283 9.34 -21.28 0.70
C ASP A 283 8.38 -20.09 0.72
N ILE A 284 8.79 -18.96 0.13
CA ILE A 284 8.09 -17.68 0.22
C ILE A 284 8.06 -16.99 -1.15
N LEU A 285 6.86 -16.63 -1.62
CA LEU A 285 6.66 -15.80 -2.80
C LEU A 285 6.17 -14.40 -2.40
N ILE A 286 6.79 -13.36 -2.93
CA ILE A 286 6.45 -11.96 -2.64
C ILE A 286 6.08 -11.23 -3.94
N PRO A 287 4.78 -11.15 -4.29
CA PRO A 287 4.34 -10.29 -5.39
C PRO A 287 4.38 -8.82 -4.98
N ALA A 288 5.23 -8.03 -5.64
CA ALA A 288 5.58 -6.65 -5.31
C ALA A 288 5.53 -5.69 -6.53
N ALA A 289 4.90 -6.09 -7.64
CA ALA A 289 4.78 -5.28 -8.86
C ALA A 289 3.35 -4.76 -9.10
N LEU A 290 2.50 -5.56 -9.74
CA LEU A 290 1.17 -5.18 -10.20
C LEU A 290 0.09 -5.98 -9.44
N GLY A 291 -1.14 -5.45 -9.43
CA GLY A 291 -2.33 -6.19 -9.03
C GLY A 291 -2.71 -7.26 -10.05
N GLY A 292 -3.47 -8.27 -9.63
CA GLY A 292 -4.07 -9.29 -10.51
C GLY A 292 -3.07 -10.19 -11.24
N VAL A 293 -1.88 -10.41 -10.68
CA VAL A 293 -0.82 -11.23 -11.29
C VAL A 293 -0.92 -12.70 -10.93
N ILE A 294 -1.58 -13.02 -9.81
CA ILE A 294 -1.95 -14.38 -9.42
C ILE A 294 -3.46 -14.50 -9.65
N THR A 295 -3.84 -15.25 -10.67
CA THR A 295 -5.21 -15.40 -11.15
C THR A 295 -5.62 -16.87 -11.17
N HIS A 296 -6.89 -17.14 -11.45
CA HIS A 296 -7.38 -18.51 -11.61
C HIS A 296 -6.58 -19.33 -12.67
N GLU A 297 -5.95 -18.66 -13.63
CA GLU A 297 -5.20 -19.31 -14.71
C GLU A 297 -3.88 -19.91 -14.23
N ASN A 298 -3.18 -19.23 -13.32
CA ASN A 298 -1.85 -19.61 -12.84
C ASN A 298 -1.80 -20.04 -11.37
N ALA A 299 -2.88 -19.87 -10.60
CA ALA A 299 -2.94 -20.25 -9.18
C ALA A 299 -2.57 -21.72 -8.93
N LYS A 300 -2.93 -22.62 -9.86
CA LYS A 300 -2.58 -24.05 -9.84
C LYS A 300 -1.07 -24.32 -9.99
N ASP A 301 -0.35 -23.41 -10.64
CA ASP A 301 1.07 -23.56 -10.94
C ASP A 301 1.97 -22.99 -9.83
N ILE A 302 1.40 -22.21 -8.90
CA ILE A 302 2.10 -21.71 -7.72
C ILE A 302 2.56 -22.90 -6.86
N ARG A 303 3.87 -22.98 -6.59
CA ARG A 303 4.47 -24.00 -5.72
C ARG A 303 4.97 -23.45 -4.39
N ALA A 304 4.91 -22.13 -4.22
CA ALA A 304 5.33 -21.48 -2.99
C ALA A 304 4.52 -21.97 -1.79
N ARG A 305 5.19 -22.16 -0.65
CA ARG A 305 4.53 -22.62 0.59
C ARG A 305 3.70 -21.51 1.25
N CYS A 306 4.11 -20.26 1.07
CA CYS A 306 3.36 -19.09 1.49
C CYS A 306 3.60 -17.90 0.56
N ILE A 307 2.66 -16.97 0.59
CA ILE A 307 2.66 -15.74 -0.21
C ILE A 307 2.56 -14.54 0.74
N VAL A 308 3.38 -13.51 0.53
CA VAL A 308 3.31 -12.23 1.27
C VAL A 308 3.07 -11.11 0.28
N GLU A 309 1.86 -10.54 0.28
CA GLU A 309 1.44 -9.59 -0.73
C GLU A 309 2.00 -8.18 -0.50
N ALA A 310 3.08 -7.84 -1.22
CA ALA A 310 3.68 -6.52 -1.16
C ALA A 310 2.95 -5.50 -2.07
N ALA A 311 2.47 -5.95 -3.23
CA ALA A 311 1.60 -5.16 -4.11
C ALA A 311 0.18 -5.06 -3.53
N ASN A 312 -0.65 -4.14 -4.03
CA ASN A 312 -2.07 -4.11 -3.70
C ASN A 312 -2.84 -5.04 -4.66
N GLY A 313 -3.68 -5.92 -4.12
CA GLY A 313 -4.49 -6.89 -4.83
C GLY A 313 -3.75 -7.76 -5.86
N PRO A 314 -2.56 -8.34 -5.56
CA PRO A 314 -1.85 -9.17 -6.54
C PRO A 314 -2.56 -10.49 -6.83
N THR A 315 -3.46 -10.94 -5.94
CA THR A 315 -4.18 -12.22 -6.04
C THR A 315 -5.68 -11.96 -6.23
N THR A 316 -6.29 -12.54 -7.27
CA THR A 316 -7.74 -12.45 -7.47
C THR A 316 -8.51 -13.34 -6.48
N PRO A 317 -9.79 -13.06 -6.19
CA PRO A 317 -10.57 -13.88 -5.26
C PRO A 317 -10.62 -15.37 -5.62
N GLU A 318 -10.72 -15.72 -6.90
CA GLU A 318 -10.74 -17.12 -7.36
C GLU A 318 -9.40 -17.80 -7.12
N ALA A 319 -8.30 -17.06 -7.27
CA ALA A 319 -6.98 -17.57 -6.97
C ALA A 319 -6.78 -17.74 -5.45
N ASP A 320 -7.28 -16.81 -4.64
CA ASP A 320 -7.24 -16.89 -3.17
C ASP A 320 -7.96 -18.15 -2.67
N GLU A 321 -9.13 -18.47 -3.23
CA GLU A 321 -9.87 -19.71 -2.94
C GLU A 321 -9.10 -20.98 -3.32
N GLU A 322 -8.46 -21.00 -4.49
CA GLU A 322 -7.64 -22.14 -4.94
C GLU A 322 -6.41 -22.33 -4.04
N LEU A 323 -5.71 -21.25 -3.72
CA LEU A 323 -4.55 -21.28 -2.82
C LEU A 323 -4.94 -21.76 -1.42
N ALA A 324 -6.09 -21.32 -0.91
CA ALA A 324 -6.62 -21.77 0.37
C ALA A 324 -6.96 -23.27 0.37
N ARG A 325 -7.57 -23.80 -0.69
CA ARG A 325 -7.83 -25.26 -0.84
C ARG A 325 -6.55 -26.09 -0.82
N ARG A 326 -5.45 -25.51 -1.29
CA ARG A 326 -4.12 -26.14 -1.32
C ARG A 326 -3.29 -25.87 -0.07
N GLU A 327 -3.89 -25.26 0.96
CA GLU A 327 -3.24 -24.91 2.24
C GLU A 327 -2.03 -23.98 2.09
N ILE A 328 -1.99 -23.17 1.01
CA ILE A 328 -0.98 -22.14 0.82
C ILE A 328 -1.39 -20.91 1.63
N VAL A 329 -0.55 -20.51 2.57
CA VAL A 329 -0.82 -19.35 3.44
C VAL A 329 -0.58 -18.05 2.67
N VAL A 330 -1.61 -17.23 2.53
CA VAL A 330 -1.52 -15.90 1.91
C VAL A 330 -1.64 -14.81 2.98
N VAL A 331 -0.59 -14.02 3.17
CA VAL A 331 -0.64 -12.82 4.02
C VAL A 331 -1.14 -11.65 3.18
N PRO A 332 -2.31 -11.08 3.52
CA PRO A 332 -3.01 -10.13 2.66
C PRO A 332 -2.30 -8.77 2.59
N ASP A 333 -2.41 -8.12 1.45
CA ASP A 333 -1.85 -6.80 1.14
C ASP A 333 -2.20 -5.70 2.16
N ILE A 334 -3.46 -5.66 2.63
CA ILE A 334 -3.94 -4.69 3.64
C ILE A 334 -3.19 -4.77 4.98
N LEU A 335 -2.44 -5.86 5.22
CA LEU A 335 -1.51 -6.01 6.32
C LEU A 335 -0.05 -5.92 5.82
N ALA A 336 0.32 -6.76 4.85
CA ALA A 336 1.73 -6.97 4.46
C ALA A 336 2.41 -5.68 3.97
N ASN A 337 1.69 -4.83 3.22
CA ASN A 337 2.24 -3.59 2.68
C ASN A 337 1.93 -2.34 3.53
N ALA A 338 1.38 -2.52 4.74
CA ALA A 338 0.97 -1.42 5.60
C ALA A 338 2.13 -0.58 6.17
N GLY A 339 3.38 -1.03 6.02
CA GLY A 339 4.54 -0.29 6.54
C GLY A 339 4.64 1.15 6.01
N GLY A 340 4.27 1.37 4.74
CA GLY A 340 4.24 2.71 4.15
C GLY A 340 3.22 3.65 4.80
N VAL A 341 2.02 3.17 5.14
CA VAL A 341 1.01 4.00 5.84
C VAL A 341 1.39 4.20 7.30
N THR A 342 2.02 3.21 7.94
CA THR A 342 2.54 3.31 9.32
C THR A 342 3.62 4.38 9.45
N VAL A 343 4.62 4.42 8.54
CA VAL A 343 5.62 5.50 8.58
C VAL A 343 5.04 6.84 8.14
N SER A 344 4.01 6.85 7.29
CA SER A 344 3.25 8.10 7.01
C SER A 344 2.53 8.60 8.27
N TYR A 345 2.01 7.72 9.11
CA TYR A 345 1.47 8.10 10.42
C TYR A 345 2.56 8.68 11.33
N PHE A 346 3.75 8.07 11.38
CA PHE A 346 4.86 8.63 12.16
C PHE A 346 5.31 10.00 11.65
N GLU A 347 5.30 10.23 10.33
CA GLU A 347 5.55 11.56 9.76
C GLU A 347 4.53 12.59 10.27
N TRP A 348 3.24 12.24 10.24
CA TRP A 348 2.18 13.08 10.78
C TRP A 348 2.37 13.36 12.28
N VAL A 349 2.66 12.34 13.09
CA VAL A 349 2.94 12.50 14.52
C VAL A 349 4.12 13.45 14.76
N GLN A 350 5.24 13.25 14.07
CA GLN A 350 6.43 14.10 14.18
C GLN A 350 6.12 15.55 13.77
N ASN A 351 5.31 15.75 12.72
CA ASN A 351 4.91 17.07 12.25
C ASN A 351 3.94 17.77 13.21
N ARG A 352 3.04 17.01 13.88
CA ARG A 352 2.17 17.51 14.94
C ARG A 352 2.96 17.90 16.20
N GLN A 353 4.06 17.19 16.49
CA GLN A 353 4.96 17.46 17.61
C GLN A 353 5.99 18.55 17.30
N TYR A 354 6.16 18.91 16.02
CA TYR A 354 7.29 19.71 15.53
C TYR A 354 8.65 19.16 15.98
N PHE A 355 8.77 17.83 16.09
CA PHE A 355 9.95 17.13 16.57
C PHE A 355 10.24 15.92 15.68
N LYS A 356 11.45 15.84 15.13
CA LYS A 356 11.87 14.74 14.24
C LYS A 356 12.45 13.59 15.04
N TRP A 357 12.13 12.37 14.62
CA TRP A 357 12.71 11.15 15.17
C TRP A 357 13.90 10.71 14.33
N GLN A 358 14.85 10.02 14.98
CA GLN A 358 15.94 9.37 14.28
C GLN A 358 15.43 8.12 13.53
N LEU A 359 16.07 7.77 12.40
CA LEU A 359 15.74 6.58 11.62
C LEU A 359 15.62 5.30 12.46
N GLN A 360 16.48 5.08 13.46
CA GLN A 360 16.42 3.89 14.31
C GLN A 360 15.10 3.82 15.10
N GLN A 361 14.64 4.96 15.63
CA GLN A 361 13.36 5.05 16.35
C GLN A 361 12.19 4.77 15.39
N VAL A 362 12.21 5.33 14.17
CA VAL A 362 11.19 5.04 13.15
C VAL A 362 11.13 3.55 12.84
N ARG A 363 12.29 2.89 12.64
CA ARG A 363 12.39 1.45 12.37
C ARG A 363 11.86 0.61 13.53
N GLN A 364 12.22 0.95 14.77
CA GLN A 364 11.76 0.23 15.96
C GLN A 364 10.24 0.35 16.17
N GLN A 365 9.67 1.54 15.96
CA GLN A 365 8.23 1.73 16.06
C GLN A 365 7.49 1.01 14.92
N LEU A 366 8.06 0.99 13.71
CA LEU A 366 7.49 0.22 12.59
C LEU A 366 7.48 -1.28 12.88
N GLU A 367 8.58 -1.83 13.41
CA GLU A 367 8.70 -3.22 13.87
C GLU A 367 7.53 -3.61 14.78
N GLN A 368 7.33 -2.82 15.84
CA GLN A 368 6.29 -3.05 16.83
C GLN A 368 4.89 -3.07 16.19
N VAL A 369 4.53 -2.03 15.44
CA VAL A 369 3.19 -1.90 14.84
C VAL A 369 2.90 -3.04 13.86
N MET A 370 3.87 -3.40 13.01
CA MET A 370 3.67 -4.46 12.01
C MET A 370 3.56 -5.85 12.65
N THR A 371 4.42 -6.16 13.63
CA THR A 371 4.36 -7.43 14.36
C THR A 371 3.06 -7.58 15.16
N GLU A 372 2.63 -6.54 15.88
CA GLU A 372 1.36 -6.54 16.61
C GLU A 372 0.15 -6.71 15.66
N GLY A 373 0.16 -6.00 14.53
CA GLY A 373 -0.87 -6.12 13.49
C GLY A 373 -0.98 -7.56 12.97
N PHE A 374 0.16 -8.18 12.64
CA PHE A 374 0.20 -9.57 12.19
C PHE A 374 -0.30 -10.56 13.24
N GLN A 375 0.19 -10.45 14.49
CA GLN A 375 -0.26 -11.31 15.58
C GLN A 375 -1.77 -11.23 15.77
N ARG A 376 -2.34 -10.02 15.70
CA ARG A 376 -3.79 -9.84 15.86
C ARG A 376 -4.58 -10.45 14.71
N VAL A 377 -4.15 -10.27 13.46
CA VAL A 377 -4.79 -10.90 12.30
C VAL A 377 -4.71 -12.42 12.41
N TRP A 378 -3.55 -12.97 12.76
CA TRP A 378 -3.37 -14.41 12.97
C TRP A 378 -4.33 -14.96 14.04
N SER A 379 -4.43 -14.31 15.20
CA SER A 379 -5.34 -14.74 16.26
C SER A 379 -6.81 -14.71 15.83
N VAL A 380 -7.23 -13.70 15.05
CA VAL A 380 -8.60 -13.65 14.51
C VAL A 380 -8.84 -14.79 13.51
N ALA A 381 -7.85 -15.11 12.67
CA ALA A 381 -7.94 -16.22 11.72
C ALA A 381 -8.14 -17.56 12.44
N GLU A 382 -7.39 -17.81 13.51
CA GLU A 382 -7.53 -19.02 14.34
C GLU A 382 -8.89 -19.06 15.08
N GLU A 383 -9.29 -17.95 15.70
CA GLU A 383 -10.56 -17.86 16.45
C GLU A 383 -11.77 -18.10 15.55
N LYS A 384 -11.79 -17.48 14.37
CA LYS A 384 -12.91 -17.53 13.42
C LYS A 384 -12.80 -18.68 12.42
N LYS A 385 -11.66 -19.37 12.36
CA LYS A 385 -11.35 -20.42 11.39
C LYS A 385 -11.53 -19.96 9.95
N VAL A 386 -10.94 -18.81 9.63
CA VAL A 386 -10.98 -18.18 8.30
C VAL A 386 -9.57 -17.89 7.79
N SER A 387 -9.42 -17.57 6.51
CA SER A 387 -8.13 -17.17 5.94
C SER A 387 -7.59 -15.88 6.59
N LEU A 388 -6.27 -15.64 6.50
CA LEU A 388 -5.67 -14.40 7.01
C LEU A 388 -6.25 -13.16 6.33
N ARG A 389 -6.65 -13.26 5.05
CA ARG A 389 -7.33 -12.18 4.33
C ARG A 389 -8.67 -11.85 4.96
N THR A 390 -9.55 -12.84 5.12
CA THR A 390 -10.85 -12.62 5.78
C THR A 390 -10.66 -12.12 7.20
N ALA A 391 -9.70 -12.67 7.95
CA ALA A 391 -9.40 -12.24 9.31
C ALA A 391 -8.94 -10.77 9.38
N ALA A 392 -8.14 -10.30 8.41
CA ALA A 392 -7.73 -8.91 8.33
C ALA A 392 -8.94 -7.98 8.08
N TYR A 393 -9.85 -8.35 7.18
CA TYR A 393 -11.09 -7.60 6.97
C TYR A 393 -12.00 -7.63 8.21
N VAL A 394 -12.20 -8.79 8.84
CA VAL A 394 -12.97 -8.91 10.09
C VAL A 394 -12.39 -8.01 11.19
N LEU A 395 -11.07 -7.97 11.34
CA LEU A 395 -10.39 -7.10 12.31
C LEU A 395 -10.59 -5.62 11.97
N GLY A 396 -10.37 -5.23 10.72
CA GLY A 396 -10.49 -3.84 10.26
C GLY A 396 -11.91 -3.31 10.39
N ILE A 397 -12.87 -4.01 9.78
CA ILE A 397 -14.31 -3.70 9.82
C ILE A 397 -14.82 -3.70 11.27
N GLY A 398 -14.42 -4.69 12.08
CA GLY A 398 -14.80 -4.76 13.49
C GLY A 398 -14.31 -3.58 14.32
N ARG A 399 -13.08 -3.10 14.08
CA ARG A 399 -12.54 -1.90 14.76
C ARG A 399 -13.29 -0.64 14.35
N VAL A 400 -13.59 -0.47 13.07
CA VAL A 400 -14.32 0.69 12.55
C VAL A 400 -15.76 0.67 13.03
N GLY A 401 -16.49 -0.42 12.79
CA GLY A 401 -17.88 -0.56 13.23
C GLY A 401 -18.05 -0.37 14.74
N ARG A 402 -17.12 -0.87 15.56
CA ARG A 402 -17.15 -0.61 17.02
C ARG A 402 -16.93 0.86 17.34
N ALA A 403 -16.00 1.54 16.67
CA ALA A 403 -15.78 2.98 16.86
C ALA A 403 -17.01 3.79 16.46
N THR A 404 -17.67 3.45 15.35
CA THR A 404 -18.92 4.07 14.89
C THR A 404 -20.02 3.91 15.94
N VAL A 405 -20.24 2.69 16.46
CA VAL A 405 -21.29 2.45 17.46
C VAL A 405 -21.01 3.15 18.79
N VAL A 406 -19.76 3.11 19.28
CA VAL A 406 -19.38 3.75 20.54
C VAL A 406 -19.39 5.27 20.44
N GLY A 407 -19.01 5.83 19.28
CA GLY A 407 -19.06 7.26 19.00
C GLY A 407 -20.47 7.83 18.83
N GLY A 408 -21.46 6.96 18.61
CA GLY A 408 -22.83 7.34 18.26
C GLY A 408 -23.00 7.52 16.75
N ILE A 409 -24.20 7.19 16.26
CA ILE A 409 -24.63 7.45 14.88
C ILE A 409 -25.11 8.90 14.76
#